data_AF-A0A7V8NQI3-F1
#
_entry.id   AF-A0A7V8NQI3-F1
#
_cell.length_a   1.000
_cell.length_b   1.000
_cell.length_c   1.000
_cell.angle_alpha   90.00
_cell.angle_beta   90.00
_cell.angle_gamma   90.00
#
_symmetry.space_group_name_H-M   'P 1'
#
loop_
_entity.id
_entity.type
_entity.pdbx_description
1 polymer ?
#
loop_
_entity_poly.entity_id
_entity_poly.type
_entity_poly.pdbx_seq_one_letter_code
_entity_poly.pdbx_strand_id
1 'polypeptide(L)'
;RNTWSWGRKEEKPELKILAAGTDVRAVGARHRLLGERFLYCEGVADLLFTENETNTQRAFNEPNQKPYCKDGIIQAVVHGNKKAVNPELRGTKASAHYRLAVAAKGSQTVRLRLTDQPLERLRVPFGDAFDAPFKARQAEADAFYAAITPDTLTKDEAQVMRQALAGMLWSKQYFYYDVTEWLREHGDKPEEGVRAQVRNKDWFHMYNADVISMPDKWEYPWYAVWDLAFHTIPLSLVDVDFAKEQLRLFLGHHYLHPNGQMPAYEWNFSDVNPPVHAWAVWTVYCYEKQLRERGDVAFLKFCFEKLSLNFTWWVNRKDVDGNNVFSGGFLGLDNIGVFDRSSPLPTGGYLEQSDGTAWMAFFASLMLQIAVELALEDDHYEAMALKYFEHFMWIASSMDNLSYTGVKLWDQGDGIYYDVLRFPDGNGVRLKVRSLVGL
;
A
#
# COMPACT_ATOMS: atom_id res chain seq x y z
N ARG A 1 -7.80 16.15 0.69
CA ARG A 1 -7.20 16.95 -0.41
C ARG A 1 -7.94 18.29 -0.50
N ASN A 2 -7.27 19.38 -0.88
CA ASN A 2 -7.92 20.69 -1.04
C ASN A 2 -8.60 20.76 -2.42
N THR A 3 -9.70 20.01 -2.62
CA THR A 3 -10.39 19.96 -3.92
C THR A 3 -10.87 21.34 -4.38
N TRP A 4 -11.14 22.25 -3.44
CA TRP A 4 -11.54 23.64 -3.68
C TRP A 4 -10.43 24.55 -4.25
N SER A 5 -9.15 24.18 -4.14
CA SER A 5 -8.04 25.02 -4.64
C SER A 5 -7.50 24.56 -5.99
N TRP A 6 -7.99 23.43 -6.52
CA TRP A 6 -7.52 22.80 -7.76
C TRP A 6 -8.36 23.19 -8.98
N GLY A 7 -8.83 24.43 -9.06
CA GLY A 7 -9.63 24.95 -10.18
C GLY A 7 -11.06 24.37 -10.29
N ARG A 8 -11.37 23.28 -9.59
CA ARG A 8 -12.73 22.77 -9.41
C ARG A 8 -13.49 23.76 -8.54
N LYS A 9 -14.62 24.30 -9.04
CA LYS A 9 -15.50 25.25 -8.33
C LYS A 9 -16.27 24.57 -7.19
N GLU A 10 -15.56 23.86 -6.31
CA GLU A 10 -16.11 23.22 -5.14
C GLU A 10 -16.22 24.21 -3.98
N GLU A 11 -17.28 24.06 -3.18
CA GLU A 11 -17.47 24.87 -1.99
C GLU A 11 -16.36 24.58 -0.97
N LYS A 12 -15.64 25.63 -0.57
CA LYS A 12 -14.59 25.54 0.46
C LYS A 12 -15.22 25.10 1.79
N PRO A 13 -14.73 24.02 2.42
CA PRO A 13 -15.20 23.64 3.75
C PRO A 13 -14.82 24.69 4.79
N GLU A 14 -15.54 24.70 5.91
CA GLU A 14 -15.30 25.64 7.00
C GLU A 14 -15.18 24.89 8.32
N LEU A 15 -14.15 25.22 9.10
CA LEU A 15 -14.04 24.94 10.52
C LEU A 15 -14.14 26.28 11.26
N LYS A 16 -14.93 26.33 12.33
CA LYS A 16 -15.04 27.52 13.19
C LYS A 16 -15.30 27.13 14.65
N ILE A 17 -14.95 28.02 15.57
CA ILE A 17 -15.38 27.87 16.96
C ILE A 17 -16.91 28.00 17.07
N LEU A 18 -17.53 27.12 17.86
CA LEU A 18 -18.91 27.27 18.32
C LEU A 18 -18.84 27.69 19.79
N ALA A 19 -19.61 28.70 20.19
CA ALA A 19 -19.49 29.39 21.46
C ALA A 19 -19.32 28.43 22.66
N ALA A 20 -18.39 28.78 23.54
CA ALA A 20 -17.80 27.88 24.52
C ALA A 20 -18.40 28.03 25.93
N GLY A 21 -18.73 26.90 26.56
CA GLY A 21 -18.82 26.83 28.02
C GLY A 21 -17.42 26.77 28.64
N THR A 22 -17.33 26.89 29.97
CA THR A 22 -16.05 26.76 30.69
C THR A 22 -15.48 25.34 30.62
N ASP A 23 -16.33 24.33 30.44
CA ASP A 23 -15.93 22.93 30.64
C ASP A 23 -15.86 22.13 29.32
N VAL A 24 -16.30 22.72 28.20
CA VAL A 24 -16.26 22.10 26.86
C VAL A 24 -15.99 23.16 25.80
N ARG A 25 -15.01 22.88 24.93
CA ARG A 25 -14.74 23.64 23.70
C ARG A 25 -15.29 22.88 22.49
N ALA A 26 -15.75 23.60 21.47
CA ALA A 26 -16.36 22.98 20.30
C ALA A 26 -15.85 23.60 19.00
N VAL A 27 -15.53 22.75 18.03
CA VAL A 27 -15.28 23.13 16.63
C VAL A 27 -16.47 22.66 15.80
N GLY A 28 -17.13 23.60 15.13
CA GLY A 28 -18.11 23.32 14.09
C GLY A 28 -17.42 23.16 12.75
N ALA A 29 -17.77 22.12 12.02
CA ALA A 29 -17.27 21.80 10.70
C ALA A 29 -18.43 21.76 9.70
N ARG A 30 -18.29 22.42 8.56
CA ARG A 30 -19.25 22.40 7.45
C ARG A 30 -18.56 21.88 6.19
N HIS A 31 -19.07 20.79 5.64
CA HIS A 31 -18.57 20.19 4.41
C HIS A 31 -19.72 19.81 3.48
N ARG A 32 -19.61 20.12 2.19
CA ARG A 32 -20.69 19.92 1.21
C ARG A 32 -21.25 18.48 1.20
N LEU A 33 -20.38 17.48 1.28
CA LEU A 33 -20.79 16.06 1.22
C LEU A 33 -21.12 15.46 2.59
N LEU A 34 -20.49 15.94 3.68
CA LEU A 34 -20.66 15.34 5.00
C LEU A 34 -21.74 16.07 5.81
N GLY A 35 -22.12 17.28 5.41
CA GLY A 35 -22.98 18.16 6.19
C GLY A 35 -22.21 18.81 7.35
N GLU A 36 -22.93 19.09 8.43
CA GLU A 36 -22.35 19.66 9.65
C GLU A 36 -21.81 18.56 10.57
N ARG A 37 -20.63 18.82 11.16
CA ARG A 37 -20.01 17.98 12.18
C ARG A 37 -19.49 18.84 13.31
N PHE A 38 -19.40 18.25 14.49
CA PHE A 38 -19.03 18.90 15.73
C PHE A 38 -17.93 18.10 16.39
N LEU A 39 -16.79 18.73 16.66
CA LEU A 39 -15.75 18.17 17.51
C LEU A 39 -15.83 18.84 18.89
N TYR A 40 -16.28 18.08 19.88
CA TYR A 40 -16.27 18.48 21.28
C TYR A 40 -14.96 18.09 21.94
N CYS A 41 -14.42 19.02 22.71
CA CYS A 41 -13.16 18.94 23.43
C CYS A 41 -13.44 19.14 24.91
N GLU A 42 -13.10 18.16 25.75
CA GLU A 42 -13.29 18.29 27.18
C GLU A 42 -12.32 19.30 27.80
N GLY A 43 -12.83 20.21 28.63
CA GLY A 43 -12.05 21.21 29.34
C GLY A 43 -11.69 22.44 28.50
N VAL A 44 -10.70 23.21 28.98
CA VAL A 44 -10.31 24.52 28.44
C VAL A 44 -9.18 24.38 27.42
N ALA A 45 -9.37 23.60 26.36
CA ALA A 45 -8.38 23.50 25.28
C ALA A 45 -8.27 24.82 24.50
N ASP A 46 -7.05 25.25 24.19
CA ASP A 46 -6.83 26.34 23.24
C ASP A 46 -7.13 25.84 21.83
N LEU A 47 -8.13 26.40 21.16
CA LEU A 47 -8.43 26.02 19.77
C LEU A 47 -7.64 26.89 18.80
N LEU A 48 -6.81 26.24 17.98
CA LEU A 48 -5.95 26.87 16.98
C LEU A 48 -6.48 26.58 15.58
N PHE A 49 -6.54 27.59 14.72
CA PHE A 49 -7.07 27.47 13.36
C PHE A 49 -6.08 27.97 12.32
N THR A 50 -6.01 27.27 11.19
CA THR A 50 -5.25 27.65 10.00
C THR A 50 -6.01 27.24 8.74
N GLU A 51 -5.48 27.59 7.58
CA GLU A 51 -5.89 26.99 6.32
C GLU A 51 -5.06 25.73 6.04
N ASN A 52 -5.66 24.71 5.41
CA ASN A 52 -4.95 23.52 4.96
C ASN A 52 -4.09 23.79 3.70
N GLU A 53 -3.65 25.03 3.46
CA GLU A 53 -2.86 25.42 2.29
C GLU A 53 -1.36 25.25 2.56
N THR A 54 -0.61 24.95 1.50
CA THR A 54 0.86 24.85 1.57
C THR A 54 1.46 26.22 1.86
N ASN A 55 2.46 26.23 2.75
CA ASN A 55 3.32 27.39 2.96
C ASN A 55 4.32 27.47 1.80
N THR A 56 3.93 28.13 0.73
CA THR A 56 4.73 28.26 -0.51
C THR A 56 5.98 29.08 -0.26
N GLN A 57 5.96 30.01 0.70
CA GLN A 57 7.13 30.79 1.06
C GLN A 57 8.23 29.91 1.64
N ARG A 58 7.87 28.93 2.46
CA ARG A 58 8.82 27.98 3.02
C ARG A 58 9.19 26.86 2.06
N ALA A 59 8.20 26.33 1.32
CA ALA A 59 8.40 25.15 0.48
C ALA A 59 9.10 25.47 -0.86
N PHE A 60 8.81 26.64 -1.44
CA PHE A 60 9.20 26.98 -2.81
C PHE A 60 9.83 28.38 -2.93
N ASN A 61 10.02 29.10 -1.82
CA ASN A 61 10.47 30.50 -1.81
C ASN A 61 9.54 31.45 -2.59
N GLU A 62 8.24 31.17 -2.62
CA GLU A 62 7.22 31.99 -3.31
C GLU A 62 6.25 32.67 -2.30
N PRO A 63 5.70 33.86 -2.59
CA PRO A 63 4.75 34.50 -1.68
C PRO A 63 3.54 33.61 -1.34
N ASN A 64 3.14 33.59 -0.07
CA ASN A 64 1.93 32.89 0.34
C ASN A 64 0.68 33.60 -0.18
N GLN A 65 -0.24 32.87 -0.83
CA GLN A 65 -1.50 33.43 -1.33
C GLN A 65 -2.48 33.82 -0.20
N LYS A 66 -2.40 33.14 0.95
CA LYS A 66 -3.23 33.41 2.13
C LYS A 66 -2.36 33.49 3.38
N PRO A 67 -2.74 34.31 4.37
CA PRO A 67 -2.17 34.22 5.71
C PRO A 67 -2.61 32.90 6.38
N TYR A 68 -1.81 32.40 7.33
CA TYR A 68 -2.10 31.21 8.15
C TYR A 68 -2.09 29.87 7.39
N CYS A 69 -0.95 29.51 6.81
CA CYS A 69 -0.73 28.22 6.15
C CYS A 69 -0.80 27.02 7.12
N LYS A 70 -0.83 25.80 6.58
CA LYS A 70 -1.07 24.57 7.35
C LYS A 70 -0.07 24.32 8.48
N ASP A 71 1.18 24.82 8.34
CA ASP A 71 2.24 24.71 9.35
C ASP A 71 2.14 25.77 10.46
N GLY A 72 1.18 26.70 10.40
CA GLY A 72 0.98 27.75 11.39
C GLY A 72 0.70 27.22 12.81
N ILE A 73 0.08 26.05 12.94
CA ILE A 73 -0.12 25.38 14.23
C ILE A 73 1.23 24.98 14.84
N ILE A 74 2.15 24.43 14.04
CA ILE A 74 3.51 24.07 14.49
C ILE A 74 4.25 25.35 14.90
N GLN A 75 4.12 26.42 14.12
CA GLN A 75 4.73 27.72 14.46
C GLN A 75 4.22 28.28 15.79
N ALA A 76 2.91 28.18 16.07
CA ALA A 76 2.34 28.66 17.32
C ALA A 76 2.73 27.80 18.53
N VAL A 77 2.71 26.47 18.39
CA VAL A 77 2.92 25.54 19.51
C VAL A 77 4.41 25.32 19.81
N VAL A 78 5.21 25.05 18.78
CA VAL A 78 6.64 24.69 18.94
C VAL A 78 7.52 25.94 19.01
N HIS A 79 7.24 26.94 18.17
CA HIS A 79 8.08 28.13 18.05
C HIS A 79 7.49 29.37 18.76
N GLY A 80 6.31 29.26 19.38
CA GLY A 80 5.66 30.34 20.12
C GLY A 80 5.12 31.48 19.25
N ASN A 81 5.15 31.35 17.91
CA ASN A 81 4.65 32.37 17.00
C ASN A 81 3.13 32.32 16.89
N LYS A 82 2.43 32.90 17.87
CA LYS A 82 0.97 32.98 17.91
C LYS A 82 0.35 33.76 16.75
N LYS A 83 1.14 34.55 16.01
CA LYS A 83 0.66 35.28 14.82
C LYS A 83 0.52 34.38 13.59
N ALA A 84 0.98 33.12 13.66
CA ALA A 84 0.90 32.16 12.56
C ALA A 84 -0.45 31.41 12.48
N VAL A 85 -1.33 31.59 13.45
CA VAL A 85 -2.70 31.02 13.47
C VAL A 85 -3.74 32.11 13.29
N ASN A 86 -4.92 31.75 12.78
CA ASN A 86 -5.98 32.69 12.47
C ASN A 86 -6.66 33.19 13.77
N PRO A 87 -6.56 34.51 14.11
CA PRO A 87 -7.19 35.06 15.30
C PRO A 87 -8.73 35.08 15.25
N GLU A 88 -9.33 34.92 14.06
CA GLU A 88 -10.78 34.85 13.87
C GLU A 88 -11.36 33.46 14.21
N LEU A 89 -10.51 32.51 14.65
CA LEU A 89 -10.91 31.17 15.08
C LEU A 89 -11.74 30.40 14.04
N ARG A 90 -11.33 30.53 12.77
CA ARG A 90 -11.91 29.86 11.61
C ARG A 90 -10.84 29.44 10.60
N GLY A 91 -11.13 28.45 9.77
CA GLY A 91 -10.21 28.00 8.71
C GLY A 91 -10.65 26.69 8.08
N THR A 92 -9.71 25.95 7.50
CA THR A 92 -9.91 24.59 6.95
C THR A 92 -9.09 23.53 7.68
N LYS A 93 -8.30 23.95 8.66
CA LYS A 93 -7.54 23.08 9.57
C LYS A 93 -7.65 23.64 10.99
N ALA A 94 -7.86 22.76 11.97
CA ALA A 94 -7.94 23.14 13.37
C ALA A 94 -7.19 22.13 14.25
N SER A 95 -6.79 22.56 15.44
CA SER A 95 -6.24 21.70 16.48
C SER A 95 -6.70 22.16 17.86
N ALA A 96 -6.98 21.21 18.74
CA ALA A 96 -7.18 21.46 20.15
C ALA A 96 -5.84 21.29 20.88
N HIS A 97 -5.30 22.38 21.41
CA HIS A 97 -4.02 22.39 22.09
C HIS A 97 -4.21 22.21 23.60
N TYR A 98 -3.82 21.03 24.08
CA TYR A 98 -3.78 20.68 25.50
C TYR A 98 -2.35 20.75 26.01
N ARG A 99 -2.14 21.48 27.11
CA ARG A 99 -0.87 21.46 27.86
C ARG A 99 -1.06 20.61 29.11
N LEU A 100 -0.41 19.45 29.14
CA LEU A 100 -0.52 18.48 30.22
C LEU A 100 0.84 18.26 30.85
N ALA A 101 0.89 18.18 32.18
CA ALA A 101 2.05 17.69 32.91
C ALA A 101 1.84 16.21 33.23
N VAL A 102 2.65 15.34 32.64
CA VAL A 102 2.58 13.89 32.87
C VAL A 102 3.76 13.50 33.74
N ALA A 103 3.48 13.03 34.96
CA ALA A 103 4.52 12.54 35.86
C ALA A 103 5.15 11.25 35.31
N ALA A 104 6.37 10.91 35.76
CA ALA A 104 7.01 9.64 35.40
C ALA A 104 6.11 8.46 35.77
N LYS A 105 5.90 7.53 34.82
CA LYS A 105 4.94 6.40 34.92
C LYS A 105 3.48 6.81 35.12
N GLY A 106 3.16 8.10 35.06
CA GLY A 106 1.79 8.62 35.10
C GLY A 106 1.14 8.61 33.74
N SER A 107 -0.17 8.84 33.72
CA SER A 107 -0.97 9.02 32.52
C SER A 107 -1.88 10.24 32.68
N GLN A 108 -2.31 10.79 31.55
CA GLN A 108 -3.33 11.82 31.46
C GLN A 108 -4.28 11.45 30.32
N THR A 109 -5.55 11.80 30.44
CA THR A 109 -6.58 11.46 29.46
C THR A 109 -7.13 12.73 28.83
N VAL A 110 -7.21 12.74 27.51
CA VAL A 110 -7.91 13.77 26.73
C VAL A 110 -9.11 13.12 26.08
N ARG A 111 -10.31 13.65 26.33
CA ARG A 111 -11.56 13.16 25.73
C ARG A 111 -12.01 14.10 24.63
N LEU A 112 -12.19 13.54 23.44
CA LEU A 112 -12.67 14.24 22.24
C LEU A 112 -13.85 13.47 21.66
N ARG A 113 -14.86 14.18 21.16
CA ARG A 113 -16.03 13.56 20.53
C ARG A 113 -16.36 14.23 19.20
N LEU A 114 -16.17 13.51 18.10
CA LEU A 114 -16.65 13.90 16.78
C LEU A 114 -18.05 13.34 16.54
N THR A 115 -19.01 14.19 16.18
CA THR A 115 -20.42 13.79 15.98
C THR A 115 -21.11 14.70 14.97
N ASP A 116 -22.28 14.29 14.48
CA ASP A 116 -23.20 15.11 13.71
C ASP A 116 -24.27 15.81 14.58
N GLN A 117 -24.28 15.56 15.90
CA GLN A 117 -25.24 16.16 16.82
C GLN A 117 -24.70 17.46 17.42
N PRO A 118 -25.45 18.57 17.34
CA PRO A 118 -25.10 19.81 18.01
C PRO A 118 -25.46 19.74 19.52
N LEU A 119 -25.00 20.70 20.33
CA LEU A 119 -25.13 20.65 21.80
C LEU A 119 -26.58 20.72 22.28
N GLU A 120 -27.49 21.29 21.48
CA GLU A 120 -28.92 21.35 21.79
C GLU A 120 -29.52 19.93 21.88
N ARG A 121 -28.97 18.98 21.11
CA ARG A 121 -29.34 17.56 21.12
C ARG A 121 -28.41 16.74 22.00
N LEU A 122 -27.13 17.08 22.02
CA LEU A 122 -26.11 16.39 22.82
C LEU A 122 -25.72 17.22 24.06
N ARG A 123 -26.64 17.28 25.03
CA ARG A 123 -26.48 18.13 26.24
C ARG A 123 -25.26 17.77 27.08
N VAL A 124 -24.86 16.49 27.11
CA VAL A 124 -23.72 15.99 27.87
C VAL A 124 -22.78 15.24 26.92
N PRO A 125 -21.79 15.93 26.31
CA PRO A 125 -20.88 15.31 25.34
C PRO A 125 -19.99 14.22 25.95
N PHE A 126 -19.66 14.36 27.24
CA PHE A 126 -18.77 13.46 28.00
C PHE A 126 -19.51 12.92 29.22
N GLY A 127 -19.86 11.65 29.20
CA GLY A 127 -20.62 10.94 30.22
C GLY A 127 -20.81 9.48 29.82
N ASP A 128 -21.77 8.77 30.41
CA ASP A 128 -21.95 7.33 30.18
C ASP A 128 -22.15 6.97 28.70
N ALA A 129 -22.89 7.78 27.94
CA ALA A 129 -23.08 7.57 26.50
C ALA A 129 -21.80 7.77 25.66
N PHE A 130 -20.79 8.44 26.21
CA PHE A 130 -19.46 8.56 25.60
C PHE A 130 -18.55 7.40 26.02
N ASP A 131 -18.56 7.03 27.30
CA ASP A 131 -17.67 5.99 27.83
C ASP A 131 -18.12 4.57 27.46
N ALA A 132 -19.43 4.33 27.33
CA ALA A 132 -19.99 3.00 27.10
C ALA A 132 -19.53 2.36 25.77
N PRO A 133 -19.56 3.07 24.61
CA PRO A 133 -19.05 2.50 23.37
C PRO A 133 -17.56 2.12 23.44
N PHE A 134 -16.73 2.92 24.11
CA PHE A 134 -15.30 2.62 24.24
C PHE A 134 -15.07 1.34 25.07
N LYS A 135 -15.75 1.23 26.23
CA LYS A 135 -15.71 0.01 27.07
C LYS A 135 -16.21 -1.22 26.31
N ALA A 136 -17.30 -1.07 25.55
CA ALA A 136 -17.84 -2.16 24.74
C ALA A 136 -16.85 -2.62 23.66
N ARG A 137 -16.27 -1.68 22.89
CA ARG A 137 -15.26 -2.00 21.87
C ARG A 137 -14.00 -2.64 22.46
N GLN A 138 -13.58 -2.24 23.66
CA GLN A 138 -12.46 -2.87 24.35
C GLN A 138 -12.76 -4.33 24.69
N ALA A 139 -13.92 -4.60 25.30
CA ALA A 139 -14.32 -5.96 25.65
C ALA A 139 -14.50 -6.86 24.41
N GLU A 140 -15.08 -6.33 23.34
CA GLU A 140 -15.21 -7.04 22.07
C GLU A 140 -13.85 -7.33 21.43
N ALA A 141 -12.92 -6.37 21.45
CA ALA A 141 -11.57 -6.60 20.97
C ALA A 141 -10.85 -7.66 21.81
N ASP A 142 -10.96 -7.61 23.13
CA ASP A 142 -10.35 -8.60 24.02
C ASP A 142 -10.90 -10.01 23.74
N ALA A 143 -12.22 -10.15 23.58
CA ALA A 143 -12.88 -11.41 23.23
C ALA A 143 -12.47 -11.90 21.84
N PHE A 144 -12.40 -11.02 20.85
CA PHE A 144 -11.98 -11.35 19.49
C PHE A 144 -10.55 -11.87 19.45
N TYR A 145 -9.60 -11.15 20.05
CA TYR A 145 -8.20 -11.59 20.07
C TYR A 145 -8.02 -12.89 20.85
N ALA A 146 -8.75 -13.08 21.97
CA ALA A 146 -8.74 -14.34 22.69
C ALA A 146 -9.21 -15.53 21.83
N ALA A 147 -10.13 -15.33 20.89
CA ALA A 147 -10.64 -16.38 20.01
C ALA A 147 -9.68 -16.78 18.89
N ILE A 148 -8.81 -15.86 18.43
CA ILE A 148 -7.86 -16.12 17.32
C ILE A 148 -6.43 -16.41 17.79
N THR A 149 -6.11 -16.14 19.06
CA THR A 149 -4.80 -16.45 19.64
C THR A 149 -4.69 -17.95 19.93
N PRO A 150 -3.65 -18.65 19.42
CA PRO A 150 -3.41 -20.05 19.75
C PRO A 150 -3.17 -20.25 21.26
N ASP A 151 -3.71 -21.34 21.81
CA ASP A 151 -3.57 -21.72 23.22
C ASP A 151 -2.14 -22.12 23.61
N THR A 152 -1.29 -22.39 22.62
CA THR A 152 0.14 -22.67 22.78
C THR A 152 0.98 -21.45 23.11
N LEU A 153 0.46 -20.22 22.92
CA LEU A 153 1.20 -18.99 23.19
C LEU A 153 1.15 -18.61 24.67
N THR A 154 2.28 -18.15 25.20
CA THR A 154 2.33 -17.47 26.49
C THR A 154 1.59 -16.14 26.45
N LYS A 155 1.28 -15.57 27.61
CA LYS A 155 0.64 -14.25 27.70
C LYS A 155 1.44 -13.14 27.01
N ASP A 156 2.77 -13.22 27.04
CA ASP A 156 3.63 -12.22 26.42
C ASP A 156 3.59 -12.35 24.89
N GLU A 157 3.72 -13.58 24.37
CA GLU A 157 3.63 -13.87 22.93
C GLU A 157 2.25 -13.47 22.36
N ALA A 158 1.17 -13.73 23.11
CA ALA A 158 -0.17 -13.28 22.75
C ALA A 158 -0.28 -11.75 22.65
N GLN A 159 0.38 -11.02 23.55
CA GLN A 159 0.44 -9.55 23.50
C GLN A 159 1.27 -9.05 22.31
N VAL A 160 2.37 -9.73 21.96
CA VAL A 160 3.15 -9.42 20.75
C VAL A 160 2.30 -9.63 19.50
N MET A 161 1.60 -10.76 19.39
CA MET A 161 0.69 -11.06 18.27
C MET A 161 -0.39 -9.98 18.13
N ARG A 162 -1.07 -9.61 19.23
CA ARG A 162 -2.11 -8.57 19.21
C ARG A 162 -1.56 -7.21 18.78
N GLN A 163 -0.39 -6.82 19.27
CA GLN A 163 0.25 -5.55 18.90
C GLN A 163 0.68 -5.53 17.43
N ALA A 164 1.23 -6.65 16.93
CA ALA A 164 1.60 -6.77 15.52
C ALA A 164 0.38 -6.62 14.59
N LEU A 165 -0.71 -7.33 14.89
CA LEU A 165 -1.96 -7.24 14.12
C LEU A 165 -2.60 -5.86 14.21
N ALA A 166 -2.60 -5.25 15.40
CA ALA A 166 -3.05 -3.86 15.56
C ALA A 166 -2.20 -2.88 14.76
N GLY A 167 -0.88 -3.11 14.69
CA GLY A 167 0.05 -2.36 13.83
C GLY A 167 -0.35 -2.42 12.36
N MET A 168 -0.63 -3.62 11.84
CA MET A 168 -1.10 -3.82 10.47
C MET A 168 -2.39 -3.04 10.18
N LEU A 169 -3.37 -3.11 11.09
CA LEU A 169 -4.63 -2.36 10.96
C LEU A 169 -4.42 -0.84 11.01
N TRP A 170 -3.46 -0.38 11.81
CA TRP A 170 -3.15 1.03 11.99
C TRP A 170 -2.34 1.65 10.84
N SER A 171 -1.68 0.81 10.03
CA SER A 171 -0.96 1.23 8.83
C SER A 171 -1.86 1.35 7.58
N LYS A 172 -3.16 1.06 7.69
CA LYS A 172 -4.13 1.34 6.61
C LYS A 172 -4.23 2.85 6.37
N GLN A 173 -4.08 3.29 5.12
CA GLN A 173 -4.17 4.70 4.74
C GLN A 173 -5.06 4.90 3.52
N TYR A 174 -5.84 5.98 3.52
CA TYR A 174 -6.50 6.44 2.30
C TYR A 174 -5.48 7.05 1.35
N PHE A 175 -5.29 6.43 0.19
CA PHE A 175 -4.31 6.84 -0.81
C PHE A 175 -5.03 7.34 -2.06
N TYR A 176 -4.87 8.64 -2.34
CA TYR A 176 -5.51 9.29 -3.49
C TYR A 176 -4.48 9.80 -4.50
N TYR A 177 -4.48 9.21 -5.69
CA TYR A 177 -3.57 9.57 -6.76
C TYR A 177 -4.20 9.37 -8.14
N ASP A 178 -4.60 10.48 -8.76
CA ASP A 178 -5.03 10.58 -10.16
C ASP A 178 -3.80 10.88 -11.02
N VAL A 179 -3.29 9.85 -11.71
CA VAL A 179 -2.03 9.95 -12.47
C VAL A 179 -2.21 10.84 -13.70
N THR A 180 -3.36 10.77 -14.38
CA THR A 180 -3.66 11.65 -15.51
C THR A 180 -3.57 13.13 -15.10
N GLU A 181 -4.21 13.49 -13.99
CA GLU A 181 -4.17 14.87 -13.50
C GLU A 181 -2.75 15.30 -13.13
N TRP A 182 -2.02 14.44 -12.41
CA TRP A 182 -0.64 14.72 -12.03
C TRP A 182 0.27 14.92 -13.24
N LEU A 183 0.12 14.09 -14.29
CA LEU A 183 0.89 14.22 -15.53
C LEU A 183 0.64 15.59 -16.21
N ARG A 184 -0.62 16.04 -16.29
CA ARG A 184 -0.96 17.38 -16.84
C ARG A 184 -0.33 18.52 -16.05
N GLU A 185 -0.37 18.45 -14.73
CA GLU A 185 0.25 19.46 -13.85
C GLU A 185 1.77 19.51 -14.01
N HIS A 186 2.38 18.42 -14.44
CA HIS A 186 3.82 18.33 -14.71
C HIS A 186 4.16 18.48 -16.21
N GLY A 187 3.24 19.04 -17.00
CA GLY A 187 3.48 19.46 -18.37
C GLY A 187 3.30 18.38 -19.44
N ASP A 188 2.81 17.19 -19.09
CA ASP A 188 2.41 16.18 -20.08
C ASP A 188 1.03 16.53 -20.62
N LYS A 189 0.96 16.97 -21.89
CA LYS A 189 -0.29 17.34 -22.56
C LYS A 189 -0.41 16.64 -23.91
N PRO A 190 -0.74 15.34 -23.90
CA PRO A 190 -0.84 14.56 -25.13
C PRO A 190 -1.80 15.15 -26.17
N GLU A 191 -2.87 15.82 -25.73
CA GLU A 191 -3.85 16.51 -26.57
C GLU A 191 -3.27 17.71 -27.35
N GLU A 192 -2.20 18.32 -26.84
CA GLU A 192 -1.45 19.40 -27.49
C GLU A 192 -0.21 18.84 -28.25
N GLY A 193 -0.03 17.52 -28.28
CA GLY A 193 1.16 16.87 -28.85
C GLY A 193 2.42 16.99 -27.99
N VAL A 194 2.29 17.45 -26.74
CA VAL A 194 3.42 17.63 -25.82
C VAL A 194 3.54 16.41 -24.91
N ARG A 195 4.73 15.79 -24.86
CA ARG A 195 5.03 14.67 -23.96
C ARG A 195 6.16 15.02 -22.99
N ALA A 196 5.86 15.09 -21.71
CA ALA A 196 6.85 15.40 -20.67
C ALA A 196 7.66 14.15 -20.30
N GLN A 197 8.92 14.34 -19.93
CA GLN A 197 9.77 13.27 -19.38
C GLN A 197 9.63 13.24 -17.87
N VAL A 198 8.50 12.72 -17.41
CA VAL A 198 8.14 12.59 -15.99
C VAL A 198 7.88 11.12 -15.64
N ARG A 199 8.06 10.76 -14.36
CA ARG A 199 7.83 9.40 -13.87
C ARG A 199 6.40 8.94 -14.19
N ASN A 200 6.22 7.63 -14.35
CA ASN A 200 4.91 6.98 -14.50
C ASN A 200 4.05 7.47 -15.69
N LYS A 201 4.60 8.17 -16.69
CA LYS A 201 3.84 8.66 -17.86
C LYS A 201 3.07 7.58 -18.63
N ASP A 202 3.55 6.34 -18.61
CA ASP A 202 2.91 5.20 -19.28
C ASP A 202 1.69 4.67 -18.49
N TRP A 203 1.52 5.12 -17.25
CA TRP A 203 0.44 4.73 -16.34
C TRP A 203 -0.68 5.78 -16.26
N PHE A 204 -0.92 6.52 -17.35
CA PHE A 204 -1.92 7.59 -17.41
C PHE A 204 -3.31 7.13 -16.95
N HIS A 205 -3.69 5.87 -17.20
CA HIS A 205 -4.99 5.30 -16.84
C HIS A 205 -5.17 5.09 -15.32
N MET A 206 -4.08 5.14 -14.55
CA MET A 206 -4.11 4.76 -13.14
C MET A 206 -4.82 5.80 -12.28
N TYR A 207 -5.70 5.31 -11.41
CA TYR A 207 -6.47 6.10 -10.47
C TYR A 207 -6.56 5.38 -9.13
N ASN A 208 -5.98 5.99 -8.10
CA ASN A 208 -6.00 5.44 -6.75
C ASN A 208 -6.96 6.27 -5.90
N ALA A 209 -7.91 5.65 -5.20
CA ALA A 209 -8.84 6.35 -4.31
C ALA A 209 -9.38 5.43 -3.20
N ASP A 210 -8.48 4.66 -2.59
CA ASP A 210 -8.85 3.52 -1.75
C ASP A 210 -8.10 3.54 -0.41
N VAL A 211 -8.60 2.79 0.56
CA VAL A 211 -7.87 2.50 1.81
C VAL A 211 -6.96 1.31 1.56
N ILE A 212 -5.66 1.53 1.64
CA ILE A 212 -4.62 0.55 1.30
C ILE A 212 -3.76 0.26 2.53
N SER A 213 -3.38 -1.00 2.71
CA SER A 213 -2.38 -1.39 3.70
C SER A 213 -0.98 -0.91 3.28
N MET A 214 -0.40 0.01 4.05
CA MET A 214 0.95 0.52 3.78
C MET A 214 2.02 -0.23 4.57
N PRO A 215 3.27 -0.32 4.06
CA PRO A 215 4.39 -0.87 4.83
C PRO A 215 4.62 -0.10 6.14
N ASP A 216 4.55 1.23 6.09
CA ASP A 216 4.58 2.08 7.27
C ASP A 216 3.75 3.35 7.05
N LYS A 217 3.13 3.88 8.11
CA LYS A 217 2.29 5.09 8.00
C LYS A 217 3.06 6.41 7.89
N TRP A 218 4.35 6.40 8.18
CA TRP A 218 5.19 7.58 8.34
C TRP A 218 6.38 7.61 7.37
N GLU A 219 7.23 6.59 7.38
CA GLU A 219 8.41 6.46 6.53
C GLU A 219 8.02 6.04 5.11
N TYR A 220 7.05 5.14 4.99
CA TYR A 220 6.60 4.58 3.72
C TYR A 220 5.08 4.75 3.49
N PRO A 221 4.55 6.01 3.47
CA PRO A 221 3.12 6.29 3.35
C PRO A 221 2.61 6.13 1.90
N TRP A 222 3.07 5.09 1.24
CA TRP A 222 2.82 4.71 -0.16
C TRP A 222 2.88 3.18 -0.24
N TYR A 223 2.19 2.58 -1.21
CA TYR A 223 2.14 1.13 -1.33
C TYR A 223 3.30 0.57 -2.15
N ALA A 224 3.77 -0.60 -1.75
CA ALA A 224 4.48 -1.53 -2.61
C ALA A 224 3.60 -2.78 -2.78
N VAL A 225 3.33 -3.19 -4.03
CA VAL A 225 2.37 -4.28 -4.28
C VAL A 225 2.87 -5.62 -3.76
N TRP A 226 4.19 -5.86 -3.82
CA TRP A 226 4.74 -7.10 -3.29
C TRP A 226 4.68 -7.14 -1.76
N ASP A 227 5.00 -6.06 -1.03
CA ASP A 227 4.77 -5.94 0.42
C ASP A 227 3.29 -6.21 0.77
N LEU A 228 2.36 -5.64 -0.01
CA LEU A 228 0.93 -5.81 0.22
C LEU A 228 0.49 -7.27 0.11
N ALA A 229 1.06 -8.05 -0.80
CA ALA A 229 0.82 -9.50 -0.85
C ALA A 229 1.19 -10.16 0.49
N PHE A 230 2.33 -9.80 1.10
CA PHE A 230 2.70 -10.28 2.43
C PHE A 230 1.79 -9.73 3.53
N HIS A 231 1.37 -8.46 3.47
CA HIS A 231 0.46 -7.86 4.45
C HIS A 231 -0.87 -8.62 4.55
N THR A 232 -1.36 -9.14 3.41
CA THR A 232 -2.66 -9.82 3.36
C THR A 232 -2.71 -11.11 4.19
N ILE A 233 -1.56 -11.76 4.42
CA ILE A 233 -1.47 -12.98 5.22
C ILE A 233 -1.83 -12.73 6.69
N PRO A 234 -1.12 -11.87 7.46
CA PRO A 234 -1.52 -11.55 8.82
C PRO A 234 -2.85 -10.79 8.88
N LEU A 235 -3.18 -9.95 7.89
CA LEU A 235 -4.49 -9.29 7.84
C LEU A 235 -5.64 -10.29 7.73
N SER A 236 -5.46 -11.41 7.03
CA SER A 236 -6.50 -12.42 6.89
C SER A 236 -6.94 -13.01 8.24
N LEU A 237 -6.05 -13.03 9.25
CA LEU A 237 -6.34 -13.51 10.61
C LEU A 237 -7.35 -12.61 11.35
N VAL A 238 -7.45 -11.33 10.97
CA VAL A 238 -8.30 -10.34 11.64
C VAL A 238 -9.44 -9.82 10.75
N ASP A 239 -9.24 -9.84 9.43
CA ASP A 239 -10.13 -9.25 8.44
C ASP A 239 -9.85 -9.86 7.04
N VAL A 240 -10.34 -11.09 6.82
CA VAL A 240 -10.16 -11.83 5.56
C VAL A 240 -10.78 -11.13 4.37
N ASP A 241 -11.89 -10.41 4.57
CA ASP A 241 -12.57 -9.69 3.49
C ASP A 241 -11.72 -8.50 3.04
N PHE A 242 -11.15 -7.71 3.97
CA PHE A 242 -10.18 -6.67 3.61
C PHE A 242 -8.95 -7.25 2.90
N ALA A 243 -8.37 -8.36 3.39
CA ALA A 243 -7.23 -8.99 2.73
C ALA A 243 -7.53 -9.34 1.26
N LYS A 244 -8.71 -9.89 0.98
CA LYS A 244 -9.17 -10.18 -0.40
C LYS A 244 -9.42 -8.92 -1.21
N GLU A 245 -10.00 -7.88 -0.62
CA GLU A 245 -10.17 -6.58 -1.28
C GLU A 245 -8.83 -5.97 -1.70
N GLN A 246 -7.81 -6.01 -0.82
CA GLN A 246 -6.46 -5.53 -1.14
C GLN A 246 -5.84 -6.30 -2.32
N LEU A 247 -6.00 -7.63 -2.38
CA LEU A 247 -5.50 -8.44 -3.49
C LEU A 247 -6.25 -8.16 -4.80
N ARG A 248 -7.57 -7.98 -4.75
CA ARG A 248 -8.39 -7.61 -5.92
C ARG A 248 -8.06 -6.21 -6.43
N LEU A 249 -7.74 -5.28 -5.54
CA LEU A 249 -7.49 -3.87 -5.86
C LEU A 249 -6.45 -3.72 -6.98
N PHE A 250 -5.27 -4.34 -6.81
CA PHE A 250 -4.15 -4.24 -7.76
C PHE A 250 -4.33 -5.05 -9.05
N LEU A 251 -5.33 -5.94 -9.07
CA LEU A 251 -5.76 -6.67 -10.26
C LEU A 251 -6.94 -5.98 -10.97
N GLY A 252 -7.49 -4.94 -10.35
CA GLY A 252 -8.60 -4.14 -10.86
C GLY A 252 -8.18 -3.19 -11.99
N HIS A 253 -9.17 -2.76 -12.76
CA HIS A 253 -8.97 -1.94 -13.97
C HIS A 253 -8.38 -0.55 -13.72
N HIS A 254 -8.44 -0.03 -12.48
CA HIS A 254 -7.83 1.24 -12.11
C HIS A 254 -6.33 1.13 -11.76
N TYR A 255 -5.83 -0.09 -11.53
CA TYR A 255 -4.48 -0.34 -11.02
C TYR A 255 -3.65 -1.20 -11.98
N LEU A 256 -4.22 -2.31 -12.47
CA LEU A 256 -3.54 -3.21 -13.38
C LEU A 256 -3.36 -2.53 -14.74
N HIS A 257 -2.12 -2.46 -15.22
CA HIS A 257 -1.84 -1.91 -16.54
C HIS A 257 -2.54 -2.76 -17.62
N PRO A 258 -3.09 -2.16 -18.69
CA PRO A 258 -3.71 -2.89 -19.81
C PRO A 258 -2.84 -3.93 -20.50
N ASN A 259 -1.53 -3.97 -20.23
CA ASN A 259 -0.59 -4.95 -20.78
C ASN A 259 -0.37 -6.16 -19.85
N GLY A 260 -1.03 -6.19 -18.68
CA GLY A 260 -0.89 -7.20 -17.64
C GLY A 260 0.08 -6.84 -16.50
N GLN A 261 0.82 -5.74 -16.57
CA GLN A 261 1.75 -5.34 -15.50
C GLN A 261 1.00 -4.85 -14.25
N MET A 262 1.36 -5.38 -13.08
CA MET A 262 0.97 -4.78 -11.80
C MET A 262 1.94 -3.65 -11.45
N PRO A 263 1.47 -2.54 -10.87
CA PRO A 263 2.36 -1.44 -10.48
C PRO A 263 3.31 -1.90 -9.37
N ALA A 264 4.56 -1.44 -9.38
CA ALA A 264 5.47 -1.71 -8.26
C ALA A 264 5.15 -0.82 -7.05
N TYR A 265 5.48 0.46 -7.15
CA TYR A 265 5.36 1.45 -6.07
C TYR A 265 5.32 2.89 -6.62
N GLU A 266 4.95 3.87 -5.79
CA GLU A 266 4.54 5.23 -6.22
C GLU A 266 5.53 5.92 -7.17
N TRP A 267 6.85 5.80 -6.97
CA TRP A 267 7.83 6.51 -7.80
C TRP A 267 8.23 5.81 -9.09
N ASN A 268 7.95 4.53 -9.23
CA ASN A 268 8.21 3.80 -10.47
C ASN A 268 7.24 2.63 -10.60
N PHE A 269 6.03 2.90 -11.11
CA PHE A 269 5.05 1.84 -11.33
C PHE A 269 5.53 0.78 -12.33
N SER A 270 6.42 1.16 -13.25
CA SER A 270 6.98 0.25 -14.26
C SER A 270 8.09 -0.65 -13.73
N ASP A 271 8.54 -0.50 -12.47
CA ASP A 271 9.52 -1.41 -11.90
C ASP A 271 8.95 -2.83 -11.76
N VAL A 272 9.84 -3.78 -11.50
CA VAL A 272 9.50 -5.20 -11.36
C VAL A 272 9.71 -5.61 -9.91
N ASN A 273 8.69 -6.18 -9.31
CA ASN A 273 8.77 -6.78 -7.98
C ASN A 273 8.55 -8.29 -8.07
N PRO A 274 8.89 -9.07 -7.04
CA PRO A 274 8.63 -10.50 -7.03
C PRO A 274 7.13 -10.78 -7.25
N PRO A 275 6.75 -11.71 -8.14
CA PRO A 275 5.37 -12.04 -8.47
C PRO A 275 4.68 -12.90 -7.38
N VAL A 276 4.73 -12.44 -6.13
CA VAL A 276 4.17 -13.15 -4.96
C VAL A 276 2.66 -12.99 -4.80
N HIS A 277 2.00 -12.23 -5.68
CA HIS A 277 0.56 -11.93 -5.56
C HIS A 277 -0.31 -13.18 -5.70
N ALA A 278 0.07 -14.12 -6.58
CA ALA A 278 -0.62 -15.41 -6.72
C ALA A 278 -0.52 -16.27 -5.45
N TRP A 279 0.62 -16.19 -4.75
CA TRP A 279 0.82 -16.90 -3.48
C TRP A 279 -0.11 -16.34 -2.41
N ALA A 280 -0.21 -15.02 -2.32
CA ALA A 280 -1.11 -14.37 -1.38
C ALA A 280 -2.58 -14.68 -1.69
N VAL A 281 -3.00 -14.65 -2.96
CA VAL A 281 -4.35 -15.06 -3.39
C VAL A 281 -4.65 -16.50 -2.96
N TRP A 282 -3.76 -17.43 -3.26
CA TRP A 282 -3.93 -18.83 -2.90
C TRP A 282 -3.99 -19.03 -1.38
N THR A 283 -3.08 -18.39 -0.64
CA THR A 283 -2.98 -18.53 0.82
C THR A 283 -4.23 -17.96 1.51
N VAL A 284 -4.67 -16.76 1.13
CA VAL A 284 -5.89 -16.13 1.68
C VAL A 284 -7.14 -16.93 1.31
N TYR A 285 -7.24 -17.46 0.09
CA TYR A 285 -8.34 -18.34 -0.32
C TYR A 285 -8.39 -19.63 0.52
N CYS A 286 -7.25 -20.29 0.70
CA CYS A 286 -7.15 -21.52 1.51
C CYS A 286 -7.50 -21.25 2.98
N TYR A 287 -7.02 -20.13 3.54
CA TYR A 287 -7.36 -19.72 4.90
C TYR A 287 -8.86 -19.45 5.05
N GLU A 288 -9.48 -18.72 4.12
CA GLU A 288 -10.93 -18.50 4.11
C GLU A 288 -11.70 -19.82 4.00
N LYS A 289 -11.28 -20.72 3.09
CA LYS A 289 -11.89 -22.03 2.89
C LYS A 289 -11.83 -22.87 4.17
N GLN A 290 -10.74 -22.80 4.93
CA GLN A 290 -10.64 -23.45 6.24
C GLN A 290 -11.56 -22.79 7.28
N LEU A 291 -11.62 -21.46 7.31
CA LEU A 291 -12.41 -20.71 8.29
C LEU A 291 -13.94 -20.85 8.06
N ARG A 292 -14.37 -20.85 6.80
CA ARG A 292 -15.78 -20.83 6.39
C ARG A 292 -16.27 -22.19 5.88
N GLU A 293 -15.42 -23.22 5.88
CA GLU A 293 -15.64 -24.55 5.28
C GLU A 293 -15.98 -24.53 3.78
N ARG A 294 -15.83 -23.36 3.14
CA ARG A 294 -16.13 -23.12 1.72
C ARG A 294 -15.28 -21.96 1.21
N GLY A 295 -14.60 -22.16 0.08
CA GLY A 295 -13.81 -21.12 -0.56
C GLY A 295 -14.66 -20.18 -1.42
N ASP A 296 -14.25 -18.91 -1.52
CA ASP A 296 -14.84 -17.96 -2.47
C ASP A 296 -14.27 -18.19 -3.88
N VAL A 297 -14.95 -19.07 -4.63
CA VAL A 297 -14.60 -19.39 -6.02
C VAL A 297 -14.66 -18.15 -6.93
N ALA A 298 -15.55 -17.18 -6.66
CA ALA A 298 -15.65 -15.97 -7.48
C ALA A 298 -14.44 -15.05 -7.29
N PHE A 299 -13.94 -14.91 -6.06
CA PHE A 299 -12.63 -14.31 -5.78
C PHE A 299 -11.52 -15.00 -6.57
N LEU A 300 -11.47 -16.32 -6.48
CA LEU A 300 -10.40 -17.10 -7.09
C LEU A 300 -10.41 -17.00 -8.62
N LYS A 301 -11.58 -17.12 -9.27
CA LYS A 301 -11.74 -16.93 -10.73
C LYS A 301 -11.29 -15.54 -11.18
N PHE A 302 -11.76 -14.48 -10.51
CA PHE A 302 -11.36 -13.10 -10.83
C PHE A 302 -9.84 -12.91 -10.74
N CYS A 303 -9.23 -13.36 -9.63
CA CYS A 303 -7.80 -13.22 -9.44
C CYS A 303 -7.02 -14.04 -10.46
N PHE A 304 -7.44 -15.27 -10.76
CA PHE A 304 -6.80 -16.13 -11.74
C PHE A 304 -6.76 -15.53 -13.14
N GLU A 305 -7.87 -14.97 -13.62
CA GLU A 305 -7.92 -14.31 -14.93
C GLU A 305 -6.93 -13.14 -15.03
N LYS A 306 -6.88 -12.30 -13.99
CA LYS A 306 -5.99 -11.12 -13.95
C LYS A 306 -4.53 -11.52 -13.76
N LEU A 307 -4.25 -12.50 -12.93
CA LEU A 307 -2.91 -13.07 -12.75
C LEU A 307 -2.45 -13.79 -14.02
N SER A 308 -3.35 -14.36 -14.82
CA SER A 308 -3.00 -14.93 -16.13
C SER A 308 -2.46 -13.86 -17.08
N LEU A 309 -3.05 -12.66 -17.09
CA LEU A 309 -2.54 -11.51 -17.85
C LEU A 309 -1.16 -11.10 -17.33
N ASN A 310 -0.98 -11.05 -16.01
CA ASN A 310 0.31 -10.72 -15.41
C ASN A 310 1.40 -11.75 -15.72
N PHE A 311 1.08 -13.04 -15.64
CA PHE A 311 1.98 -14.12 -16.02
C PHE A 311 2.41 -14.00 -17.48
N THR A 312 1.46 -13.74 -18.39
CA THR A 312 1.78 -13.53 -19.80
C THR A 312 2.62 -12.27 -20.03
N TRP A 313 2.40 -11.20 -19.27
CA TRP A 313 3.30 -10.03 -19.30
C TRP A 313 4.74 -10.41 -18.93
N TRP A 314 4.93 -11.20 -17.88
CA TRP A 314 6.26 -11.69 -17.47
C TRP A 314 6.94 -12.49 -18.57
N VAL A 315 6.25 -13.49 -19.14
CA VAL A 315 6.76 -14.30 -20.26
C VAL A 315 7.13 -13.41 -21.46
N ASN A 316 6.32 -12.40 -21.78
CA ASN A 316 6.58 -11.58 -22.97
C ASN A 316 7.62 -10.46 -22.76
N ARG A 317 7.86 -10.00 -21.53
CA ARG A 317 8.66 -8.80 -21.25
C ARG A 317 9.91 -9.06 -20.43
N LYS A 318 10.01 -10.21 -19.75
CA LYS A 318 11.09 -10.52 -18.82
C LYS A 318 11.85 -11.79 -19.17
N ASP A 319 11.33 -12.62 -20.07
CA ASP A 319 12.08 -13.67 -20.78
C ASP A 319 12.56 -13.11 -22.14
N VAL A 320 13.74 -12.47 -22.13
CA VAL A 320 14.26 -11.69 -23.27
C VAL A 320 14.48 -12.55 -24.52
N ASP A 321 14.91 -13.80 -24.32
CA ASP A 321 15.28 -14.72 -25.40
C ASP A 321 14.20 -15.78 -25.69
N GLY A 322 13.10 -15.80 -24.94
CA GLY A 322 12.08 -16.84 -25.05
C GLY A 322 12.57 -18.23 -24.61
N ASN A 323 13.56 -18.27 -23.72
CA ASN A 323 14.20 -19.50 -23.25
C ASN A 323 13.74 -19.91 -21.85
N ASN A 324 12.73 -19.24 -21.29
CA ASN A 324 12.21 -19.40 -19.94
C ASN A 324 13.24 -19.08 -18.84
N VAL A 325 14.16 -18.14 -19.11
CA VAL A 325 15.08 -17.57 -18.12
C VAL A 325 14.76 -16.08 -17.97
N PHE A 326 14.41 -15.68 -16.76
CA PHE A 326 13.82 -14.36 -16.52
C PHE A 326 14.85 -13.35 -16.03
N SER A 327 14.58 -12.09 -16.34
CA SER A 327 15.48 -10.98 -16.10
C SER A 327 14.73 -9.69 -15.80
N GLY A 328 15.39 -8.82 -15.04
CA GLY A 328 15.09 -7.41 -14.96
C GLY A 328 14.30 -7.00 -13.72
N GLY A 329 14.75 -5.88 -13.15
CA GLY A 329 14.06 -5.11 -12.12
C GLY A 329 14.46 -5.46 -10.69
N PHE A 330 13.77 -4.79 -9.79
CA PHE A 330 14.12 -4.60 -8.38
C PHE A 330 13.98 -5.85 -7.49
N LEU A 331 13.11 -6.82 -7.82
CA LEU A 331 12.88 -8.09 -7.09
C LEU A 331 12.90 -8.00 -5.54
N GLY A 332 12.65 -6.82 -4.96
CA GLY A 332 12.55 -6.58 -3.51
C GLY A 332 13.86 -6.67 -2.73
N LEU A 333 15.02 -6.76 -3.38
CA LEU A 333 16.32 -6.97 -2.74
C LEU A 333 17.37 -5.96 -3.22
N ASP A 334 17.39 -4.78 -2.58
CA ASP A 334 18.25 -3.66 -2.93
C ASP A 334 19.73 -3.99 -2.70
N ASN A 335 20.58 -3.57 -3.65
CA ASN A 335 22.04 -3.55 -3.51
C ASN A 335 22.69 -4.91 -3.15
N ILE A 336 21.98 -6.02 -3.38
CA ILE A 336 22.47 -7.36 -3.08
C ILE A 336 23.36 -7.94 -4.20
N GLY A 337 23.22 -7.39 -5.41
CA GLY A 337 24.03 -7.72 -6.57
C GLY A 337 25.13 -6.68 -6.84
N VAL A 338 26.07 -7.04 -7.71
CA VAL A 338 27.15 -6.15 -8.17
C VAL A 338 26.63 -5.08 -9.13
N PHE A 339 25.51 -5.35 -9.80
CA PHE A 339 24.87 -4.44 -10.74
C PHE A 339 23.49 -4.06 -10.24
N ASP A 340 23.11 -2.81 -10.51
CA ASP A 340 21.71 -2.39 -10.42
C ASP A 340 20.90 -3.14 -11.49
N ARG A 341 19.99 -3.99 -11.03
CA ARG A 341 19.15 -4.88 -11.84
C ARG A 341 18.05 -4.15 -12.60
N SER A 342 17.79 -2.90 -12.24
CA SER A 342 16.81 -2.03 -12.91
C SER A 342 17.45 -1.09 -13.94
N SER A 343 18.79 -1.07 -14.02
CA SER A 343 19.54 -0.21 -14.93
C SER A 343 20.18 -1.00 -16.08
N PRO A 344 20.33 -0.39 -17.28
CA PRO A 344 21.13 -0.98 -18.35
C PRO A 344 22.57 -1.22 -17.88
N LEU A 345 23.15 -2.35 -18.29
CA LEU A 345 24.53 -2.67 -17.96
C LEU A 345 25.50 -1.72 -18.71
N PRO A 346 26.59 -1.24 -18.06
CA PRO A 346 27.52 -0.29 -18.67
C PRO A 346 28.15 -0.77 -19.99
N THR A 347 28.29 -2.09 -20.15
CA THR A 347 28.91 -2.74 -21.33
C THR A 347 27.88 -3.23 -22.35
N GLY A 348 26.59 -2.92 -22.16
CA GLY A 348 25.50 -3.60 -22.86
C GLY A 348 25.31 -5.03 -22.37
N GLY A 349 24.31 -5.73 -22.92
CA GLY A 349 23.90 -7.05 -22.48
C GLY A 349 22.79 -7.01 -21.42
N TYR A 350 22.55 -8.13 -20.74
CA TYR A 350 21.55 -8.29 -19.69
C TYR A 350 21.95 -9.34 -18.65
N LEU A 351 21.21 -9.40 -17.55
CA LEU A 351 21.38 -10.41 -16.50
C LEU A 351 20.30 -11.47 -16.62
N GLU A 352 20.69 -12.73 -16.73
CA GLU A 352 19.83 -13.87 -16.43
C GLU A 352 19.81 -14.07 -14.92
N GLN A 353 18.63 -13.95 -14.30
CA GLN A 353 18.49 -13.90 -12.85
C GLN A 353 17.97 -15.23 -12.30
N SER A 354 18.72 -15.82 -11.39
CA SER A 354 18.39 -17.10 -10.75
C SER A 354 17.13 -17.00 -9.89
N ASP A 355 17.02 -15.97 -9.07
CA ASP A 355 15.85 -15.66 -8.25
C ASP A 355 14.64 -15.27 -9.09
N GLY A 356 14.80 -14.41 -10.10
CA GLY A 356 13.72 -14.04 -11.02
C GLY A 356 13.11 -15.25 -11.73
N THR A 357 13.96 -16.19 -12.16
CA THR A 357 13.53 -17.44 -12.78
C THR A 357 12.82 -18.36 -11.79
N ALA A 358 13.35 -18.51 -10.57
CA ALA A 358 12.71 -19.29 -9.51
C ALA A 358 11.35 -18.71 -9.10
N TRP A 359 11.21 -17.38 -9.04
CA TRP A 359 9.94 -16.73 -8.77
C TRP A 359 8.89 -17.03 -9.84
N MET A 360 9.29 -17.09 -11.11
CA MET A 360 8.37 -17.46 -12.20
C MET A 360 7.99 -18.94 -12.17
N ALA A 361 8.91 -19.84 -11.77
CA ALA A 361 8.56 -21.23 -11.50
C ALA A 361 7.54 -21.33 -10.34
N PHE A 362 7.77 -20.59 -9.25
CA PHE A 362 6.83 -20.53 -8.13
C PHE A 362 5.46 -19.98 -8.56
N PHE A 363 5.43 -18.90 -9.34
CA PHE A 363 4.19 -18.33 -9.89
C PHE A 363 3.45 -19.35 -10.78
N ALA A 364 4.14 -20.05 -11.68
CA ALA A 364 3.53 -21.12 -12.48
C ALA A 364 2.93 -22.23 -11.60
N SER A 365 3.65 -22.65 -10.55
CA SER A 365 3.17 -23.67 -9.61
C SER A 365 1.91 -23.26 -8.84
N LEU A 366 1.76 -21.96 -8.53
CA LEU A 366 0.57 -21.42 -7.85
C LEU A 366 -0.60 -21.29 -8.80
N MET A 367 -0.36 -20.84 -10.03
CA MET A 367 -1.40 -20.81 -11.05
C MET A 367 -1.90 -22.22 -11.39
N LEU A 368 -1.02 -23.23 -11.40
CA LEU A 368 -1.42 -24.64 -11.48
C LEU A 368 -2.34 -25.05 -10.33
N GLN A 369 -1.97 -24.76 -9.07
CA GLN A 369 -2.80 -25.07 -7.90
C GLN A 369 -4.18 -24.42 -7.99
N ILE A 370 -4.22 -23.13 -8.34
CA ILE A 370 -5.46 -22.38 -8.51
C ILE A 370 -6.30 -22.98 -9.65
N ALA A 371 -5.70 -23.32 -10.79
CA ALA A 371 -6.40 -23.90 -11.93
C ALA A 371 -7.02 -25.27 -11.58
N VAL A 372 -6.29 -26.12 -10.84
CA VAL A 372 -6.82 -27.41 -10.37
C VAL A 372 -7.99 -27.22 -9.41
N GLU A 373 -7.88 -26.30 -8.45
CA GLU A 373 -8.98 -25.98 -7.54
C GLU A 373 -10.22 -25.47 -8.29
N LEU A 374 -10.04 -24.63 -9.31
CA LEU A 374 -11.13 -24.13 -10.15
C LEU A 374 -11.72 -25.21 -11.07
N ALA A 375 -10.90 -26.16 -11.54
CA ALA A 375 -11.32 -27.27 -12.39
C ALA A 375 -12.27 -28.24 -11.67
N LEU A 376 -12.26 -28.28 -10.34
CA LEU A 376 -13.24 -29.05 -9.56
C LEU A 376 -14.68 -28.55 -9.75
N GLU A 377 -14.84 -27.29 -10.16
CA GLU A 377 -16.14 -26.64 -10.35
C GLU A 377 -16.44 -26.33 -11.83
N ASP A 378 -15.41 -26.29 -12.69
CA ASP A 378 -15.50 -25.81 -14.07
C ASP A 378 -14.36 -26.39 -14.95
N ASP A 379 -14.68 -27.38 -15.78
CA ASP A 379 -13.73 -28.12 -16.62
C ASP A 379 -12.91 -27.22 -17.57
N HIS A 380 -13.34 -25.97 -17.83
CA HIS A 380 -12.56 -25.01 -18.62
C HIS A 380 -11.13 -24.80 -18.07
N TYR A 381 -10.95 -24.93 -16.75
CA TYR A 381 -9.65 -24.73 -16.11
C TYR A 381 -8.70 -25.92 -16.24
N GLU A 382 -9.14 -27.09 -16.72
CA GLU A 382 -8.25 -28.25 -16.96
C GLU A 382 -7.14 -27.93 -17.97
N ALA A 383 -7.50 -27.29 -19.09
CA ALA A 383 -6.54 -26.87 -20.10
C ALA A 383 -5.55 -25.82 -19.54
N MET A 384 -6.01 -24.98 -18.62
CA MET A 384 -5.15 -24.00 -17.96
C MET A 384 -4.20 -24.66 -16.94
N ALA A 385 -4.65 -25.70 -16.23
CA ALA A 385 -3.79 -26.49 -15.35
C ALA A 385 -2.64 -27.12 -16.16
N LEU A 386 -2.94 -27.75 -17.30
CA LEU A 386 -1.93 -28.29 -18.21
C LEU A 386 -0.93 -27.22 -18.67
N LYS A 387 -1.42 -26.06 -19.11
CA LYS A 387 -0.57 -24.93 -19.50
C LYS A 387 0.42 -24.53 -18.40
N TYR A 388 -0.05 -24.37 -17.16
CA TYR A 388 0.82 -23.93 -16.06
C TYR A 388 1.77 -25.03 -15.59
N PHE A 389 1.36 -26.29 -15.67
CA PHE A 389 2.25 -27.43 -15.47
C PHE A 389 3.39 -27.46 -16.50
N GLU A 390 3.08 -27.29 -17.79
CA GLU A 390 4.08 -27.22 -18.86
C GLU A 390 5.05 -26.05 -18.66
N HIS A 391 4.53 -24.85 -18.37
CA HIS A 391 5.38 -23.70 -18.05
C HIS A 391 6.29 -23.95 -16.84
N PHE A 392 5.77 -24.54 -15.75
CA PHE A 392 6.60 -24.89 -14.61
C PHE A 392 7.75 -25.82 -15.02
N MET A 393 7.48 -26.85 -15.81
CA MET A 393 8.50 -27.78 -16.30
C MET A 393 9.52 -27.11 -17.24
N TRP A 394 9.09 -26.21 -18.13
CA TRP A 394 10.00 -25.47 -19.01
C TRP A 394 10.94 -24.55 -18.22
N ILE A 395 10.42 -23.84 -17.22
CA ILE A 395 11.21 -22.94 -16.37
C ILE A 395 12.17 -23.73 -15.47
N ALA A 396 11.68 -24.77 -14.79
CA ALA A 396 12.55 -25.61 -13.95
C ALA A 396 13.67 -26.24 -14.79
N SER A 397 13.34 -26.70 -16.00
CA SER A 397 14.32 -27.26 -16.92
C SER A 397 15.33 -26.24 -17.43
N SER A 398 14.97 -24.96 -17.60
CA SER A 398 15.89 -23.91 -18.09
C SER A 398 16.96 -23.56 -17.05
N MET A 399 16.66 -23.70 -15.76
CA MET A 399 17.62 -23.43 -14.67
C MET A 399 18.80 -24.43 -14.66
N ASP A 400 18.53 -25.68 -15.05
CA ASP A 400 19.51 -26.78 -15.04
C ASP A 400 20.08 -27.12 -16.43
N ASN A 401 19.41 -26.70 -17.50
CA ASN A 401 19.90 -26.92 -18.85
C ASN A 401 20.87 -25.83 -19.29
N LEU A 402 21.67 -26.17 -20.30
CA LEU A 402 22.43 -25.15 -21.03
C LEU A 402 21.37 -24.18 -21.56
N SER A 403 21.44 -22.91 -21.15
CA SER A 403 20.98 -21.84 -22.03
C SER A 403 21.50 -22.17 -23.44
N TYR A 404 20.79 -21.82 -24.51
CA TYR A 404 21.28 -22.07 -25.89
C TYR A 404 22.68 -21.47 -26.17
N THR A 405 23.23 -20.72 -25.21
CA THR A 405 24.52 -20.02 -25.13
C THR A 405 25.58 -20.70 -24.23
N GLY A 406 25.30 -21.86 -23.62
CA GLY A 406 26.33 -22.73 -23.03
C GLY A 406 26.68 -22.55 -21.54
N VAL A 407 26.02 -21.63 -20.82
CA VAL A 407 26.29 -21.35 -19.39
C VAL A 407 25.02 -21.49 -18.59
N LYS A 408 25.03 -22.38 -17.58
CA LYS A 408 23.86 -22.67 -16.73
C LYS A 408 23.82 -21.74 -15.53
N LEU A 409 22.64 -21.55 -14.94
CA LEU A 409 22.51 -20.87 -13.64
C LEU A 409 23.10 -21.75 -12.52
N TRP A 410 22.82 -23.06 -12.53
CA TRP A 410 23.39 -24.03 -11.58
C TRP A 410 24.91 -24.19 -11.74
N ASP A 411 25.65 -24.12 -10.63
CA ASP A 411 27.05 -24.51 -10.52
C ASP A 411 27.18 -25.80 -9.68
N GLN A 412 27.53 -26.90 -10.34
CA GLN A 412 27.68 -28.21 -9.70
C GLN A 412 28.80 -28.26 -8.65
N GLY A 413 29.85 -27.43 -8.81
CA GLY A 413 31.00 -27.44 -7.91
C GLY A 413 30.71 -26.70 -6.61
N ASP A 414 30.00 -25.58 -6.69
CA ASP A 414 29.60 -24.78 -5.55
C ASP A 414 28.27 -25.23 -4.93
N GLY A 415 27.43 -25.96 -5.68
CA GLY A 415 26.12 -26.43 -5.22
C GLY A 415 25.12 -25.30 -5.02
N ILE A 416 25.17 -24.27 -5.87
CA ILE A 416 24.35 -23.06 -5.78
C ILE A 416 23.99 -22.55 -7.18
N TYR A 417 22.84 -21.88 -7.31
CA TYR A 417 22.48 -21.11 -8.49
C TYR A 417 23.12 -19.72 -8.46
N TYR A 418 23.66 -19.29 -9.60
CA TYR A 418 24.19 -17.94 -9.79
C TYR A 418 23.46 -17.24 -10.93
N ASP A 419 23.38 -15.91 -10.83
CA ASP A 419 23.02 -15.08 -11.98
C ASP A 419 24.09 -15.20 -13.07
N VAL A 420 23.68 -15.08 -14.33
CA VAL A 420 24.57 -15.08 -15.49
C VAL A 420 24.53 -13.73 -16.18
N LEU A 421 25.69 -13.11 -16.32
CA LEU A 421 25.88 -11.93 -17.15
C LEU A 421 25.97 -12.37 -18.62
N ARG A 422 25.06 -11.87 -19.45
CA ARG A 422 25.04 -12.10 -20.90
C ARG A 422 25.56 -10.90 -21.64
N PHE A 423 26.60 -11.10 -22.45
CA PHE A 423 27.20 -10.07 -23.27
C PHE A 423 26.47 -9.93 -24.62
N PRO A 424 26.60 -8.78 -25.31
CA PRO A 424 25.97 -8.56 -26.62
C PRO A 424 26.38 -9.56 -27.72
N ASP A 425 27.51 -10.25 -27.57
CA ASP A 425 28.01 -11.27 -28.50
C ASP A 425 27.42 -12.67 -28.24
N GLY A 426 26.54 -12.80 -27.23
CA GLY A 426 25.90 -14.05 -26.82
C GLY A 426 26.70 -14.89 -25.82
N ASN A 427 27.96 -14.52 -25.52
CA ASN A 427 28.72 -15.18 -24.47
C ASN A 427 28.15 -14.86 -23.09
N GLY A 428 28.39 -15.73 -22.11
CA GLY A 428 27.96 -15.48 -20.74
C GLY A 428 28.98 -15.89 -19.69
N VAL A 429 28.89 -15.25 -18.53
CA VAL A 429 29.72 -15.53 -17.36
C VAL A 429 28.85 -15.54 -16.12
N ARG A 430 28.96 -16.59 -15.29
CA ARG A 430 28.31 -16.62 -13.97
C ARG A 430 28.89 -15.54 -13.08
N LEU A 431 28.02 -14.79 -12.42
CA LEU A 431 28.40 -13.87 -11.36
C LEU A 431 28.51 -14.66 -10.06
N LYS A 432 29.72 -15.12 -9.73
CA LYS A 432 30.01 -15.90 -8.52
C LYS A 432 29.99 -15.04 -7.25
N VAL A 433 28.85 -14.45 -6.96
CA VAL A 433 28.58 -13.64 -5.77
C VAL A 433 27.64 -14.44 -4.88
N ARG A 434 28.13 -14.80 -3.69
CA ARG A 434 27.32 -15.49 -2.68
C ARG A 434 26.47 -14.46 -1.94
N SER A 435 25.26 -14.24 -2.45
CA SER A 435 24.28 -13.34 -1.87
C SER A 435 22.94 -14.06 -1.70
N LEU A 436 21.95 -13.43 -1.05
CA LEU A 436 20.63 -14.06 -0.82
C LEU A 436 19.85 -14.33 -2.12
N VAL A 437 20.34 -13.83 -3.27
CA VAL A 437 19.74 -14.15 -4.58
C VAL A 437 20.23 -15.48 -5.14
N GLY A 438 21.35 -16.00 -4.63
CA GLY A 438 21.82 -17.34 -4.97
C GLY A 438 21.00 -18.38 -4.21
N LEU A 439 20.46 -19.34 -4.95
CA LEU A 439 19.57 -20.39 -4.44
C LEU A 439 20.32 -21.69 -4.16
#